data_AF-A0A6N9V894-F1
#
_entry.id   AF-A0A6N9V894-F1
#
_cell.length_a   1.000
_cell.length_b   1.000
_cell.length_c   1.000
_cell.angle_alpha   90.00
_cell.angle_beta   90.00
_cell.angle_gamma   90.00
#
_symmetry.space_group_name_H-M   'P 1'
#
loop_
_entity.id
_entity.type
_entity.pdbx_description
1 polymer ?
#
loop_
_entity_poly.entity_id
_entity_poly.type
_entity_poly.pdbx_seq_one_letter_code
_entity_poly.pdbx_strand_id
1 'polypeptide(L)'
;EAQAATRREGDRLRFVGAATRRIARGIDLDEIVLGLCRASVPTFSDAILVYLRDPLPVGDERPVSPFVLRLRRSDRLRLTGEDGEAGPETERLRPLLTDPTADLMPAAELCEVRAGGA
;
A
#
# COMPACT_ATOMS: atom_id res chain seq x y z
N GLU A 1 13.69 6.89 23.80
CA GLU A 1 13.95 6.69 22.35
C GLU A 1 14.27 5.23 21.99
N ALA A 2 15.17 4.53 22.69
CA ALA A 2 15.53 3.13 22.38
C ALA A 2 14.34 2.14 22.34
N GLN A 3 13.40 2.23 23.29
CA GLN A 3 12.21 1.35 23.30
C GLN A 3 11.26 1.58 22.11
N ALA A 4 11.13 2.82 21.64
CA ALA A 4 10.34 3.13 20.44
C ALA A 4 11.01 2.60 19.17
N ALA A 5 12.34 2.64 19.10
CA ALA A 5 13.10 2.03 18.01
C ALA A 5 12.95 0.51 17.98
N THR A 6 13.06 -0.17 19.13
CA THR A 6 12.85 -1.63 19.22
C THR A 6 11.42 -2.03 18.83
N ARG A 7 10.41 -1.25 19.24
CA ARG A 7 9.01 -1.49 18.84
C ARG A 7 8.84 -1.35 17.33
N ARG A 8 9.35 -0.26 16.74
CA ARG A 8 9.32 -0.03 15.29
C ARG A 8 10.03 -1.14 14.51
N GLU A 9 11.15 -1.64 15.01
CA GLU A 9 11.87 -2.75 14.36
C GLU A 9 11.07 -4.06 14.42
N GLY A 10 10.45 -4.36 15.55
CA GLY A 10 9.52 -5.49 15.65
C GLY A 10 8.33 -5.37 14.70
N ASP A 11 7.76 -4.16 14.58
CA ASP A 11 6.63 -3.90 13.67
C ASP A 11 7.04 -4.00 12.20
N ARG A 12 8.27 -3.59 11.84
CA ARG A 12 8.86 -3.80 10.51
C ARG A 12 8.99 -5.29 10.17
N LEU A 13 9.56 -6.09 11.06
CA LEU A 13 9.71 -7.54 10.82
C LEU A 13 8.34 -8.23 10.65
N ARG A 14 7.36 -7.88 11.50
CA ARG A 14 5.99 -8.42 11.38
C ARG A 14 5.32 -8.00 10.08
N PHE A 15 5.50 -6.74 9.69
CA PHE A 15 4.99 -6.22 8.42
C PHE A 15 5.50 -7.04 7.24
N VAL A 16 6.81 -7.28 7.14
CA VAL A 16 7.39 -8.02 5.99
C VAL A 16 6.74 -9.39 5.85
N GLY A 17 6.65 -10.16 6.95
CA GLY A 17 6.01 -11.48 6.91
C GLY A 17 4.53 -11.42 6.54
N ALA A 18 3.81 -10.38 7.00
CA ALA A 18 2.39 -10.22 6.72
C ALA A 18 2.11 -9.72 5.28
N ALA A 19 2.98 -8.88 4.72
CA ALA A 19 2.92 -8.39 3.35
C ALA A 19 3.24 -9.52 2.37
N THR A 20 4.37 -10.22 2.53
CA THR A 20 4.78 -11.32 1.65
C THR A 20 3.72 -12.41 1.58
N ARG A 21 3.12 -12.80 2.71
CA ARG A 21 2.04 -13.80 2.74
C ARG A 21 0.74 -13.36 2.07
N ARG A 22 0.47 -12.06 1.96
CA ARG A 22 -0.72 -11.54 1.26
C ARG A 22 -0.45 -11.45 -0.24
N ILE A 23 0.70 -10.93 -0.62
CA ILE A 23 1.14 -10.81 -2.01
C ILE A 23 1.25 -12.19 -2.67
N ALA A 24 1.88 -13.16 -2.00
CA ALA A 24 2.08 -14.51 -2.53
C ALA A 24 0.78 -15.31 -2.73
N ARG A 25 -0.35 -14.86 -2.18
CA ARG A 25 -1.67 -15.50 -2.34
C ARG A 25 -2.58 -14.81 -3.35
N GLY A 26 -2.27 -13.57 -3.72
CA GLY A 26 -3.09 -12.83 -4.68
C GLY A 26 -2.98 -13.47 -6.06
N ILE A 27 -4.12 -13.67 -6.69
CA ILE A 27 -4.20 -14.23 -8.05
C ILE A 27 -4.12 -13.11 -9.07
N ASP A 28 -4.87 -12.04 -8.79
CA ASP A 28 -4.96 -10.87 -9.67
C ASP A 28 -4.18 -9.69 -9.10
N LEU A 29 -3.82 -8.77 -10.00
CA LEU A 29 -3.07 -7.56 -9.68
C LEU A 29 -3.72 -6.75 -8.56
N ASP A 30 -5.04 -6.61 -8.60
CA ASP A 30 -5.78 -5.78 -7.66
C ASP A 30 -5.79 -6.41 -6.26
N GLU A 31 -5.77 -7.74 -6.15
CA GLU A 31 -5.63 -8.45 -4.87
C GLU A 31 -4.24 -8.27 -4.28
N ILE A 32 -3.20 -8.34 -5.13
CA ILE A 32 -1.81 -8.11 -4.73
C ILE A 32 -1.65 -6.67 -4.21
N VAL A 33 -2.14 -5.68 -4.96
CA VAL A 33 -2.07 -4.27 -4.58
C VAL A 33 -2.88 -4.00 -3.31
N LEU A 34 -4.08 -4.57 -3.18
CA LEU A 34 -4.86 -4.50 -1.95
C LEU A 34 -4.13 -5.11 -0.75
N GLY A 35 -3.51 -6.28 -0.94
CA GLY A 35 -2.72 -6.97 0.08
C GLY A 35 -1.54 -6.14 0.57
N LEU A 36 -0.86 -5.45 -0.35
CA LEU A 36 0.22 -4.50 -0.05
C LEU A 36 -0.28 -3.30 0.75
N CYS A 37 -1.36 -2.65 0.32
CA CYS A 37 -1.93 -1.50 1.03
C CYS A 37 -2.33 -1.87 2.46
N ARG A 38 -3.02 -2.99 2.64
CA ARG A 38 -3.46 -3.50 3.96
C ARG A 38 -2.32 -3.83 4.91
N ALA A 39 -1.16 -4.22 4.40
CA ALA A 39 0.01 -4.47 5.23
C ALA A 39 0.74 -3.16 5.57
N SER A 40 0.87 -2.25 4.60
CA SER A 40 1.79 -1.11 4.68
C SER A 40 1.21 0.06 5.47
N VAL A 41 -0.03 0.46 5.16
CA VAL A 41 -0.67 1.65 5.71
C VAL A 41 -0.72 1.59 7.24
N PRO A 42 -1.24 0.53 7.90
CA PRO A 42 -1.30 0.47 9.37
C PRO A 42 0.05 0.62 10.10
N THR A 43 1.15 0.30 9.44
CA THR A 43 2.48 0.25 10.08
C THR A 43 3.30 1.51 9.83
N PHE A 44 3.18 2.13 8.65
CA PHE A 44 4.14 3.14 8.20
C PHE A 44 3.53 4.47 7.76
N SER A 45 2.25 4.52 7.43
CA SER A 45 1.69 5.73 6.82
C SER A 45 0.18 5.82 6.99
N ASP A 46 -0.34 7.04 7.09
CA ASP A 46 -1.80 7.23 7.11
C ASP A 46 -2.43 7.05 5.72
N ALA A 47 -1.64 7.09 4.65
CA ALA A 47 -2.10 6.91 3.27
C ALA A 47 -1.03 6.24 2.39
N ILE A 48 -1.45 5.70 1.25
CA ILE A 48 -0.58 5.15 0.22
C ILE A 48 -1.16 5.41 -1.17
N LEU A 49 -0.29 5.71 -2.13
CA LEU A 49 -0.59 5.75 -3.55
C LEU A 49 0.25 4.68 -4.24
N VAL A 50 -0.39 3.80 -5.02
CA VAL A 50 0.28 2.72 -5.74
C VAL A 50 0.23 3.01 -7.22
N TYR A 51 1.39 3.34 -7.78
CA TYR A 51 1.59 3.53 -9.21
C TYR A 51 2.30 2.31 -9.79
N LEU A 52 1.76 1.75 -10.87
CA LEU A 52 2.41 0.65 -11.61
C LEU A 52 2.74 1.09 -13.03
N ARG A 53 3.73 0.44 -13.64
CA ARG A 53 4.10 0.69 -15.04
C ARG A 53 2.93 0.41 -15.97
N ASP A 54 2.82 1.23 -17.01
CA ASP A 54 1.89 1.06 -18.12
C ASP A 54 2.65 1.10 -19.45
N PRO A 55 2.81 -0.04 -20.16
CA PRO A 55 2.31 -1.37 -19.80
C PRO A 55 3.08 -1.99 -18.62
N LEU A 56 2.48 -3.00 -17.98
CA LEU A 56 3.19 -3.81 -16.98
C LEU A 56 4.36 -4.56 -17.64
N PRO A 57 5.51 -4.66 -16.96
CA PRO A 57 6.61 -5.49 -17.44
C PRO A 57 6.21 -6.95 -17.54
N VAL A 58 6.78 -7.65 -18.51
CA VAL A 58 6.69 -9.11 -18.61
C VAL A 58 8.10 -9.68 -18.39
N GLY A 59 8.23 -10.69 -17.52
CA GLY A 59 9.52 -11.31 -17.21
C GLY A 59 10.58 -10.31 -16.71
N ASP A 60 11.79 -10.42 -17.25
CA ASP A 60 12.95 -9.60 -16.86
C ASP A 60 13.13 -8.33 -17.71
N GLU A 61 12.08 -7.90 -18.43
CA GLU A 61 12.12 -6.71 -19.26
C GLU A 61 12.43 -5.45 -18.45
N ARG A 62 13.56 -4.83 -18.79
CA ARG A 62 13.94 -3.52 -18.25
C ARG A 62 13.15 -2.43 -18.96
N PRO A 63 12.58 -1.46 -18.24
CA PRO A 63 11.88 -0.35 -18.88
C PRO A 63 12.87 0.47 -19.70
N VAL A 64 12.53 0.74 -20.97
CA VAL A 64 13.17 1.80 -21.75
C VAL A 64 12.60 3.14 -21.29
N SER A 65 13.47 4.14 -21.11
CA SER A 65 13.05 5.49 -20.74
C SER A 65 12.71 6.32 -21.98
N PRO A 66 11.67 7.19 -21.93
CA PRO A 66 10.72 7.36 -20.82
C PRO A 66 9.69 6.24 -20.74
N PHE A 67 9.13 6.00 -19.56
CA PHE A 67 7.98 5.11 -19.37
C PHE A 67 6.89 5.77 -18.52
N VAL A 68 5.66 5.26 -18.60
CA VAL A 68 4.52 5.81 -17.86
C VAL A 68 4.22 4.98 -16.63
N LEU A 69 3.93 5.66 -15.53
CA LEU A 69 3.35 5.10 -14.32
C LEU A 69 1.86 5.47 -14.26
N ARG A 70 0.99 4.48 -14.11
CA ARG A 70 -0.45 4.67 -13.93
C ARG A 70 -0.84 4.41 -12.49
N LEU A 71 -1.64 5.31 -11.91
CA LEU A 71 -2.22 5.12 -10.60
C LEU A 71 -3.14 3.90 -10.62
N ARG A 72 -2.87 2.93 -9.76
CA ARG A 72 -3.66 1.69 -9.62
C ARG A 72 -4.51 1.69 -8.37
N ARG A 73 -4.04 2.33 -7.30
CA ARG A 73 -4.79 2.40 -6.05
C ARG A 73 -4.38 3.60 -5.23
N SER A 74 -5.39 4.16 -4.56
CA SER A 74 -5.26 5.13 -3.49
C SER A 74 -5.90 4.51 -2.25
N ASP A 75 -5.20 4.45 -1.12
CA ASP A 75 -5.73 3.89 0.12
C ASP A 75 -5.32 4.72 1.33
N ARG A 76 -6.17 4.79 2.35
CA ARG A 76 -5.95 5.61 3.55
C ARG A 76 -6.39 4.85 4.80
N LEU A 77 -5.60 4.98 5.87
CA LEU A 77 -5.98 4.55 7.20
C LEU A 77 -7.21 5.33 7.63
N ARG A 78 -8.33 4.64 7.82
CA ARG A 78 -9.45 5.21 8.59
C ARG A 78 -9.31 4.74 10.02
N LEU A 79 -9.08 5.69 10.92
CA LEU A 79 -9.19 5.45 12.36
C LEU A 79 -10.68 5.34 12.67
N THR A 80 -11.20 4.12 12.80
CA THR A 80 -12.57 3.94 13.32
C THR A 80 -12.54 4.29 14.80
N GLY A 81 -12.86 5.54 15.12
CA GLY A 81 -13.18 5.97 16.47
C GLY A 81 -14.66 6.26 16.52
N GLU A 82 -15.45 5.30 17.05
CA GLU A 82 -16.72 5.52 17.74
C GLU A 82 -17.19 4.17 18.34
N ASP A 83 -17.70 4.26 19.58
CA ASP A 83 -17.79 3.26 20.64
C ASP A 83 -18.45 1.89 20.35
N GLY A 84 -17.93 0.83 20.98
CA GLY A 84 -18.65 -0.45 21.14
C GLY A 84 -17.78 -1.69 21.33
N GLU A 85 -17.43 -1.98 22.59
CA GLU A 85 -16.91 -3.24 23.13
C GLU A 85 -15.59 -3.84 22.59
N ALA A 86 -14.83 -4.41 23.53
CA ALA A 86 -13.52 -5.00 23.33
C ALA A 86 -13.58 -6.30 22.50
N GLY A 87 -13.57 -6.17 21.17
CA GLY A 87 -13.21 -7.25 20.23
C GLY A 87 -11.68 -7.33 20.02
N PRO A 88 -11.14 -8.50 19.61
CA PRO A 88 -9.70 -8.71 19.48
C PRO A 88 -9.08 -7.70 18.52
N GLU A 89 -7.85 -7.26 18.82
CA GLU A 89 -7.08 -6.18 18.17
C GLU A 89 -6.99 -6.27 16.63
N THR A 90 -7.27 -7.46 16.08
CA THR A 90 -7.45 -7.77 14.66
C THR A 90 -8.66 -7.11 13.99
N GLU A 91 -9.64 -6.60 14.75
CA GLU A 91 -10.89 -6.07 14.19
C GLU A 91 -10.90 -4.54 14.05
N ARG A 92 -10.09 -3.81 14.83
CA ARG A 92 -9.89 -2.35 14.72
C ARG A 92 -9.20 -1.89 13.41
N LEU A 93 -8.63 -2.84 12.67
CA LEU A 93 -7.90 -2.60 11.42
C LEU A 93 -8.69 -3.06 10.18
N ARG A 94 -9.99 -3.36 10.30
CA ARG A 94 -10.82 -3.74 9.14
C ARG A 94 -10.92 -2.55 8.19
N PRO A 95 -10.30 -2.60 6.99
CA PRO A 95 -10.47 -1.57 6.00
C PRO A 95 -11.85 -1.80 5.40
N LEU A 96 -12.82 -0.97 5.79
CA LEU A 96 -14.04 -0.82 5.04
C LEU A 96 -13.63 -0.41 3.62
N LEU A 97 -13.98 -1.27 2.65
CA LEU A 97 -13.72 -1.07 1.23
C LEU A 97 -14.20 0.33 0.86
N THR A 98 -13.27 1.27 0.73
CA THR A 98 -13.57 2.65 0.36
C THR A 98 -13.41 2.79 -1.15
N ASP A 99 -14.32 3.55 -1.72
CA ASP A 99 -14.31 4.06 -3.08
C ASP A 99 -12.90 4.62 -3.43
N PRO A 100 -12.24 4.16 -4.50
CA PRO A 100 -10.86 4.51 -4.84
C PRO A 100 -10.61 6.01 -5.09
N THR A 101 -11.66 6.84 -5.05
CA THR A 101 -11.65 8.28 -5.37
C THR A 101 -11.93 9.21 -4.18
N ALA A 102 -12.20 8.70 -2.97
CA ALA A 102 -12.60 9.54 -1.84
C ALA A 102 -11.42 10.34 -1.24
N ASP A 103 -11.31 11.60 -1.69
CA ASP A 103 -10.64 12.76 -1.06
C ASP A 103 -9.15 12.62 -0.68
N LEU A 104 -8.33 12.29 -1.67
CA LEU A 104 -7.00 12.91 -1.79
C LEU A 104 -7.09 14.00 -2.86
N MET A 105 -6.27 15.07 -2.75
CA MET A 105 -5.98 15.95 -3.90
C MET A 105 -5.80 15.06 -5.13
N PRO A 106 -6.40 15.36 -6.30
CA PRO A 106 -6.46 14.41 -7.40
C PRO A 106 -5.05 13.97 -7.77
N ALA A 107 -4.69 12.77 -7.31
CA ALA A 107 -3.40 12.18 -7.61
C ALA A 107 -3.37 12.01 -9.12
N ALA A 108 -2.28 12.44 -9.76
CA ALA A 108 -2.19 12.36 -11.21
C ALA A 108 -2.40 10.92 -11.65
N GLU A 109 -3.35 10.66 -12.55
CA GLU A 109 -3.62 9.28 -12.99
C GLU A 109 -2.44 8.68 -13.74
N LEU A 110 -1.64 9.53 -14.41
CA LEU A 110 -0.46 9.15 -15.18
C LEU A 110 0.73 10.04 -14.83
N CYS A 111 1.92 9.44 -14.78
CA CYS A 111 3.20 10.12 -14.55
C CYS A 111 4.26 9.59 -15.52
N GLU A 112 4.84 10.46 -16.35
CA GLU A 112 5.98 10.13 -17.22
C GLU A 112 7.28 10.13 -16.39
N VAL A 113 8.02 9.03 -16.44
CA VAL A 113 9.29 8.86 -15.74
C VAL A 113 10.42 8.80 -16.77
N ARG A 114 11.43 9.65 -16.58
CA ARG A 114 12.68 9.67 -17.34
C ARG A 114 13.81 9.08 -16.51
N ALA A 115 14.64 8.24 -17.13
CA ALA A 115 15.85 7.72 -16.48
C ALA A 115 16.80 8.89 -16.14
N GLY A 116 17.35 8.87 -14.93
CA GLY A 116 18.24 9.94 -14.42
C GLY A 116 17.52 11.06 -13.65
N GLY A 117 16.24 10.89 -13.31
CA GLY A 117 15.54 11.77 -12.35
C GLY A 117 16.15 11.68 -10.95
N ALA A 118 16.32 12.84 -10.31
CA ALA A 118 16.95 13.04 -9.00
C ALA A 118 16.19 12.40 -7.83
#